data_AF-A0A2G2G2L9-F1
#
_entry.id   AF-A0A2G2G2L9-F1
#
_cell.length_a   1.000
_cell.length_b   1.000
_cell.length_c   1.000
_cell.angle_alpha   90.00
_cell.angle_beta   90.00
_cell.angle_gamma   90.00
#
_symmetry.space_group_name_H-M   'P 1'
#
loop_
_entity.id
_entity.type
_entity.pdbx_description
1 polymer ?
#
loop_
_entity_poly.entity_id
_entity_poly.type
_entity_poly.pdbx_seq_one_letter_code
_entity_poly.pdbx_strand_id
1 'polypeptide(L)'
;MRYFLLFISVLSLLHANKLSIQTLEKETRVAYIISNGDYDDSPLPVAIENGRKMKTFLENHDFEVIYKEDASKRDIIKGLRQFKASLKPNGIALFYFAGHMIQVKERNYLIPIEASIESDYHVLYEAINLEAITSKMDKMNSRLNIIIIDSSYANPFGDRFRARKLGIAPIDSDKNTDIILSTKPNKTVKPYPFTTKVLAMLSLNGLSNNEGFKTFKKRYPQSFIHLSSQDFYFNIPNKLEDKEEKLWMKTLKLGSLTAYAHYLSTYANGKHTKQAKLDTQVLTRKADETLKKQKELEEKSNKNDEAKKELERLKQEEEKKRLKEEAQETKLLEIQKEKEEALLTAALVEEKRISRENARFIEPVMVLIKAGSFMMGSDHDNEDEAPSHMVNIENDFYIGRFEVTNIEYKEYLRISKQKRMLPPNWTTDTQPVVGITWDDATAYAAWLSDVTAKVYRLPTEEEWEYAAKAGSSTRYYWGDEDASTIKKSFWRSQYPENAHDYAWIKTNSNSLTHDVGEKIPNAWGLHDVTGNVWEWCANSYSDNYSLEPEEELLKVIRGGSWFSTPEEITLSHRGANVNDFTSYNIGFRLLREK
;
A
#
# COMPACT_ATOMS: atom_id res chain seq x y z
N MET A 1 60.38 52.48 -15.40
CA MET A 1 59.15 51.67 -15.53
C MET A 1 59.24 50.48 -14.59
N ARG A 2 58.75 50.60 -13.35
CA ARG A 2 58.93 49.60 -12.29
C ARG A 2 57.62 49.26 -11.56
N TYR A 3 56.49 49.38 -12.27
CA TYR A 3 55.14 49.09 -11.79
C TYR A 3 54.27 48.44 -12.88
N PHE A 4 54.78 47.41 -13.56
CA PHE A 4 53.99 46.66 -14.56
C PHE A 4 54.07 45.14 -14.42
N LEU A 5 54.65 44.63 -13.33
CA LEU A 5 54.84 43.18 -13.07
C LEU A 5 54.14 42.68 -11.79
N LEU A 6 53.24 43.47 -11.21
CA LEU A 6 52.49 43.11 -10.00
C LEU A 6 50.97 42.99 -10.21
N PHE A 7 50.49 43.10 -11.46
CA PHE A 7 49.06 42.99 -11.79
C PHE A 7 48.66 41.66 -12.44
N ILE A 8 49.62 40.76 -12.72
CA ILE A 8 49.36 39.42 -13.29
C ILE A 8 49.31 38.32 -12.20
N SER A 9 49.68 38.62 -10.94
CA SER A 9 49.59 37.66 -9.84
C SER A 9 48.33 37.76 -8.98
N VAL A 10 47.43 38.71 -9.25
CA VAL A 10 46.15 38.85 -8.50
C VAL A 10 44.95 38.34 -9.30
N LEU A 11 45.04 38.26 -10.64
CA LEU A 11 43.97 37.70 -11.48
C LEU A 11 44.01 36.16 -11.61
N SER A 12 45.11 35.51 -11.23
CA SER A 12 45.20 34.04 -11.11
C SER A 12 44.71 33.51 -9.76
N LEU A 13 44.53 34.37 -8.75
CA LEU A 13 43.94 34.03 -7.45
C LEU A 13 42.41 34.23 -7.40
N LEU A 14 41.83 34.88 -8.41
CA LEU A 14 40.37 35.06 -8.53
C LEU A 14 39.69 34.01 -9.44
N HIS A 15 40.45 33.18 -10.16
CA HIS A 15 39.92 31.98 -10.81
C HIS A 15 40.06 30.71 -9.94
N ALA A 16 40.85 30.76 -8.87
CA ALA A 16 40.95 29.68 -7.88
C ALA A 16 39.94 29.79 -6.71
N ASN A 17 39.14 30.87 -6.65
CA ASN A 17 38.15 31.09 -5.59
C ASN A 17 36.69 31.15 -6.09
N LYS A 18 36.42 30.76 -7.33
CA LYS A 18 35.04 30.48 -7.79
C LYS A 18 34.47 29.14 -7.29
N LEU A 19 35.22 28.43 -6.44
CA LEU A 19 34.74 27.23 -5.74
C LEU A 19 34.28 27.51 -4.29
N SER A 20 34.08 28.78 -3.91
CA SER A 20 33.86 29.13 -2.50
C SER A 20 32.55 29.87 -2.19
N ILE A 21 31.83 30.47 -3.13
CA ILE A 21 30.61 31.25 -2.80
C ILE A 21 29.57 31.21 -3.95
N GLN A 22 29.29 30.01 -4.46
CA GLN A 22 27.93 29.67 -4.88
C GLN A 22 27.54 28.54 -3.95
N THR A 23 26.63 28.84 -3.03
CA THR A 23 25.87 27.91 -2.18
C THR A 23 26.22 26.43 -2.44
N LEU A 24 27.03 25.83 -1.55
CA LEU A 24 26.91 24.39 -1.29
C LEU A 24 25.45 24.18 -0.88
N GLU A 25 24.56 23.97 -1.85
CA GLU A 25 23.33 23.25 -1.55
C GLU A 25 23.81 21.92 -0.96
N LYS A 26 23.51 21.72 0.32
CA LYS A 26 23.80 20.45 1.00
C LYS A 26 23.18 19.36 0.12
N GLU A 27 24.02 18.54 -0.50
CA GLU A 27 23.61 17.44 -1.37
C GLU A 27 22.55 16.64 -0.60
N THR A 28 21.33 16.59 -1.13
CA THR A 28 20.23 15.91 -0.43
C THR A 28 20.45 14.42 -0.53
N ARG A 29 20.56 13.76 0.62
CA ARG A 29 20.85 12.34 0.75
C ARG A 29 19.66 11.69 1.41
N VAL A 30 19.01 10.78 0.71
CA VAL A 30 17.87 10.05 1.25
C VAL A 30 18.17 8.57 1.13
N ALA A 31 17.89 7.82 2.20
CA ALA A 31 17.98 6.39 2.20
C ALA A 31 16.64 5.77 2.55
N TYR A 32 16.26 4.73 1.83
CA TYR A 32 15.16 3.86 2.20
C TYR A 32 15.69 2.47 2.54
N ILE A 33 15.47 2.09 3.80
CA ILE A 33 16.01 0.87 4.40
C ILE A 33 14.83 -0.01 4.83
N ILE A 34 14.81 -1.23 4.33
CA ILE A 34 13.90 -2.28 4.78
C ILE A 34 14.73 -3.41 5.39
N SER A 35 14.36 -3.85 6.58
CA SER A 35 14.90 -5.06 7.17
C SER A 35 13.78 -5.92 7.73
N ASN A 36 13.62 -7.11 7.14
CA ASN A 36 12.59 -8.06 7.51
C ASN A 36 13.27 -9.34 8.00
N GLY A 37 12.93 -9.78 9.21
CA GLY A 37 13.56 -10.90 9.87
C GLY A 37 12.63 -11.74 10.75
N ASP A 38 11.47 -11.25 11.16
CA ASP A 38 10.49 -12.02 11.95
C ASP A 38 9.50 -12.83 11.08
N TYR A 39 9.99 -13.53 10.06
CA TYR A 39 9.11 -14.33 9.20
C TYR A 39 8.61 -15.57 9.95
N ASP A 40 7.30 -15.82 9.92
CA ASP A 40 6.66 -16.97 10.60
C ASP A 40 7.33 -18.32 10.28
N ASP A 41 7.61 -18.55 9.00
CA ASP A 41 8.13 -19.83 8.49
C ASP A 41 9.65 -19.94 8.48
N SER A 42 10.36 -18.80 8.40
CA SER A 42 11.81 -18.77 8.20
C SER A 42 12.45 -17.54 8.85
N PRO A 43 12.51 -17.49 10.19
CA PRO A 43 13.08 -16.36 10.90
C PRO A 43 14.52 -16.04 10.47
N LEU A 44 14.80 -14.76 10.31
CA LEU A 44 16.06 -14.19 9.88
C LEU A 44 16.45 -12.96 10.73
N PRO A 45 16.64 -13.10 12.06
CA PRO A 45 16.89 -11.97 12.97
C PRO A 45 18.15 -11.15 12.64
N VAL A 46 19.12 -11.77 11.96
CA VAL A 46 20.33 -11.11 11.45
C VAL A 46 20.03 -10.02 10.41
N ALA A 47 18.93 -10.11 9.68
CA ALA A 47 18.49 -9.07 8.75
C ALA A 47 18.13 -7.77 9.50
N ILE A 48 17.45 -7.90 10.65
CA ILE A 48 17.10 -6.78 11.53
C ILE A 48 18.35 -6.13 12.11
N GLU A 49 19.29 -6.94 12.60
CA GLU A 49 20.58 -6.44 13.10
C GLU A 49 21.33 -5.66 12.01
N ASN A 50 21.35 -6.18 10.79
CA ASN A 50 22.00 -5.53 9.65
C ASN A 50 21.29 -4.23 9.24
N GLY A 51 19.95 -4.20 9.20
CA GLY A 51 19.15 -3.00 8.95
C GLY A 51 19.42 -1.89 9.94
N ARG A 52 19.40 -2.20 11.25
CA ARG A 52 19.71 -1.23 12.32
C ARG A 52 21.13 -0.67 12.21
N LYS A 53 22.12 -1.51 11.83
CA LYS A 53 23.50 -1.07 11.58
C LYS A 53 23.60 -0.15 10.37
N MET A 54 22.93 -0.49 9.26
CA MET A 54 22.89 0.36 8.06
C MET A 54 22.19 1.70 8.35
N LYS A 55 21.05 1.68 9.04
CA LYS A 55 20.35 2.89 9.50
C LYS A 55 21.28 3.80 10.28
N THR A 56 21.86 3.28 11.36
CA THR A 56 22.76 4.04 12.24
C THR A 56 23.95 4.60 11.45
N PHE A 57 24.50 3.81 10.53
CA PHE A 57 25.57 4.27 9.65
C PHE A 57 25.08 5.43 8.79
N LEU A 58 24.01 5.29 8.00
CA LEU A 58 23.57 6.32 7.07
C LEU A 58 23.12 7.61 7.77
N GLU A 59 22.44 7.52 8.92
CA GLU A 59 22.09 8.68 9.76
C GLU A 59 23.34 9.46 10.21
N ASN A 60 24.43 8.75 10.54
CA ASN A 60 25.71 9.37 10.88
C ASN A 60 26.46 9.98 9.66
N HIS A 61 25.98 9.76 8.44
CA HIS A 61 26.59 10.28 7.20
C HIS A 61 25.61 11.19 6.42
N ASP A 62 24.76 11.92 7.16
CA ASP A 62 23.84 12.95 6.65
C ASP A 62 22.71 12.44 5.74
N PHE A 63 22.38 11.14 5.76
CA PHE A 63 21.19 10.65 5.09
C PHE A 63 19.95 10.91 5.94
N GLU A 64 18.90 11.43 5.30
CA GLU A 64 17.53 11.27 5.78
C GLU A 64 17.14 9.81 5.57
N VAL A 65 16.94 9.07 6.66
CA VAL A 65 16.67 7.63 6.60
C VAL A 65 15.19 7.35 6.85
N ILE A 66 14.54 6.79 5.86
CA ILE A 66 13.23 6.14 5.99
C ILE A 66 13.52 4.67 6.31
N TYR A 67 13.18 4.23 7.51
CA TYR A 67 13.47 2.88 7.99
C TYR A 67 12.18 2.13 8.28
N LYS A 68 12.06 0.93 7.70
CA LYS A 68 10.98 -0.01 7.97
C LYS A 68 11.57 -1.33 8.45
N GLU A 69 11.20 -1.72 9.67
CA GLU A 69 11.59 -2.96 10.33
C GLU A 69 10.39 -3.89 10.32
N ASP A 70 10.60 -5.16 9.94
CA ASP A 70 9.54 -6.18 9.81
C ASP A 70 8.33 -5.62 9.05
N ALA A 71 8.65 -5.07 7.89
CA ALA A 71 7.75 -4.26 7.10
C ALA A 71 6.72 -5.15 6.37
N SER A 72 5.46 -4.77 6.53
CA SER A 72 4.38 -5.28 5.70
C SER A 72 4.52 -4.86 4.24
N LYS A 73 3.81 -5.50 3.31
CA LYS A 73 3.74 -5.09 1.90
C LYS A 73 3.29 -3.63 1.82
N ARG A 74 2.29 -3.28 2.63
CA ARG A 74 1.77 -1.92 2.78
C ARG A 74 2.83 -0.97 3.31
N ASP A 75 3.57 -1.34 4.36
CA ASP A 75 4.67 -0.53 4.90
C ASP A 75 5.76 -0.26 3.86
N ILE A 76 6.07 -1.27 3.05
CA ILE A 76 7.11 -1.15 2.03
C ILE A 76 6.65 -0.16 0.95
N ILE A 77 5.40 -0.26 0.50
CA ILE A 77 4.84 0.66 -0.48
C ILE A 77 4.79 2.09 0.08
N LYS A 78 4.35 2.28 1.34
CA LYS A 78 4.36 3.60 2.01
C LYS A 78 5.76 4.18 2.13
N GLY A 79 6.73 3.37 2.56
CA GLY A 79 8.12 3.80 2.68
C GLY A 79 8.72 4.19 1.34
N LEU A 80 8.40 3.46 0.26
CA LEU A 80 8.82 3.80 -1.09
C LEU A 80 8.24 5.14 -1.57
N ARG A 81 7.00 5.48 -1.18
CA ARG A 81 6.40 6.79 -1.48
C ARG A 81 7.10 7.92 -0.73
N GLN A 82 7.30 7.77 0.58
CA GLN A 82 8.05 8.73 1.39
C GLN A 82 9.45 8.93 0.81
N PHE A 83 10.08 7.83 0.37
CA PHE A 83 11.40 7.86 -0.25
C PHE A 83 11.38 8.69 -1.52
N LYS A 84 10.43 8.41 -2.43
CA LYS A 84 10.22 9.20 -3.64
C LYS A 84 9.99 10.68 -3.34
N ALA A 85 9.19 11.00 -2.32
CA ALA A 85 8.85 12.38 -1.97
C ALA A 85 10.03 13.18 -1.37
N SER A 86 10.91 12.51 -0.61
CA SER A 86 12.10 13.14 -0.03
C SER A 86 13.23 13.36 -1.05
N LEU A 87 13.18 12.69 -2.21
CA LEU A 87 14.23 12.81 -3.23
C LEU A 87 14.18 14.16 -3.96
N LYS A 88 15.37 14.71 -4.23
CA LYS A 88 15.55 15.98 -4.96
C LYS A 88 16.42 15.77 -6.20
N PRO A 89 16.21 16.57 -7.27
CA PRO A 89 17.13 16.58 -8.41
C PRO A 89 18.57 16.76 -7.94
N ASN A 90 19.49 16.04 -8.57
CA ASN A 90 20.92 16.08 -8.22
C ASN A 90 21.27 15.55 -6.80
N GLY A 91 20.35 14.88 -6.12
CA GLY A 91 20.57 14.22 -4.83
C GLY A 91 21.12 12.80 -4.93
N ILE A 92 21.33 12.18 -3.76
CA ILE A 92 21.75 10.78 -3.60
C ILE A 92 20.57 9.96 -3.06
N ALA A 93 20.19 8.93 -3.79
CA ALA A 93 19.15 7.99 -3.40
C ALA A 93 19.80 6.65 -3.04
N LEU A 94 19.61 6.16 -1.82
CA LEU A 94 20.11 4.84 -1.41
C LEU A 94 18.95 3.93 -1.03
N PHE A 95 18.81 2.78 -1.70
CA PHE A 95 17.89 1.73 -1.31
C PHE A 95 18.65 0.55 -0.71
N TYR A 96 18.29 0.16 0.51
CA TYR A 96 18.86 -0.98 1.19
C TYR A 96 17.76 -1.98 1.59
N PHE A 97 17.95 -3.24 1.25
CA PHE A 97 17.09 -4.33 1.70
C PHE A 97 17.91 -5.44 2.36
N ALA A 98 17.49 -5.88 3.54
CA ALA A 98 17.94 -7.11 4.18
C ALA A 98 16.74 -8.00 4.50
N GLY A 99 16.75 -9.24 4.00
CA GLY A 99 15.61 -10.14 4.15
C GLY A 99 15.62 -11.25 3.12
N HIS A 100 14.50 -11.98 3.05
CA HIS A 100 14.28 -13.00 2.02
C HIS A 100 13.87 -12.35 0.70
N MET A 101 14.43 -12.89 -0.38
CA MET A 101 14.05 -12.55 -1.75
C MET A 101 13.85 -13.83 -2.56
N ILE A 102 12.91 -13.77 -3.49
CA ILE A 102 12.61 -14.88 -4.40
C ILE A 102 12.69 -14.39 -5.84
N GLN A 103 13.21 -15.26 -6.70
CA GLN A 103 13.15 -15.07 -8.14
C GLN A 103 11.98 -15.87 -8.74
N VAL A 104 11.07 -15.20 -9.45
CA VAL A 104 9.98 -15.83 -10.23
C VAL A 104 9.98 -15.25 -11.65
N LYS A 105 10.01 -16.11 -12.66
CA LYS A 105 10.04 -15.73 -14.09
C LYS A 105 11.11 -14.65 -14.38
N GLU A 106 12.32 -14.84 -13.84
CA GLU A 106 13.48 -13.94 -14.01
C GLU A 106 13.31 -12.52 -13.45
N ARG A 107 12.35 -12.33 -12.54
CA ARG A 107 12.17 -11.08 -11.78
C ARG A 107 12.41 -11.30 -10.30
N ASN A 108 12.87 -10.27 -9.62
CA ASN A 108 13.21 -10.32 -8.20
C ASN A 108 12.06 -9.78 -7.35
N TYR A 109 11.73 -10.49 -6.28
CA TYR A 109 10.67 -10.11 -5.36
C TYR A 109 11.19 -10.06 -3.92
N LEU A 110 11.00 -8.92 -3.27
CA LEU A 110 11.19 -8.73 -1.83
C LEU A 110 10.02 -9.38 -1.10
N ILE A 111 10.28 -10.14 -0.03
CA ILE A 111 9.24 -10.82 0.74
C ILE A 111 8.88 -9.95 1.97
N PRO A 112 7.64 -9.42 2.05
CA PRO A 112 7.10 -8.80 3.25
C PRO A 112 6.98 -9.77 4.43
N ILE A 113 6.79 -9.26 5.64
CA ILE A 113 6.81 -10.08 6.85
C ILE A 113 5.60 -11.02 6.95
N GLU A 114 4.44 -10.57 6.49
CA GLU A 114 3.15 -11.25 6.48
C GLU A 114 2.94 -12.12 5.25
N ALA A 115 3.88 -12.11 4.30
CA ALA A 115 3.73 -12.77 3.02
C ALA A 115 3.68 -14.29 3.16
N SER A 116 2.53 -14.88 2.87
CA SER A 116 2.33 -16.33 2.89
C SER A 116 2.67 -16.96 1.54
N ILE A 117 3.91 -17.43 1.37
CA ILE A 117 4.38 -17.99 0.10
C ILE A 117 4.29 -19.53 0.09
N GLU A 118 3.33 -20.06 -0.67
CA GLU A 118 3.15 -21.49 -0.90
C GLU A 118 3.29 -21.87 -2.39
N SER A 119 3.17 -20.89 -3.30
CA SER A 119 3.29 -21.08 -4.75
C SER A 119 3.97 -19.88 -5.44
N ASP A 120 4.33 -20.03 -6.72
CA ASP A 120 4.86 -18.94 -7.54
C ASP A 120 3.83 -17.84 -7.79
N TYR A 121 2.55 -18.16 -7.72
CA TYR A 121 1.46 -17.19 -7.76
C TYR A 121 1.44 -16.27 -6.53
N HIS A 122 1.69 -16.80 -5.33
CA HIS A 122 1.68 -15.95 -4.12
C HIS A 122 2.81 -14.95 -4.18
N VAL A 123 3.96 -15.30 -4.78
CA VAL A 123 5.05 -14.33 -4.97
C VAL A 123 4.58 -13.14 -5.80
N LEU A 124 3.72 -13.34 -6.81
CA LEU A 124 3.24 -12.23 -7.63
C LEU A 124 2.28 -11.29 -6.87
N TYR A 125 1.54 -11.82 -5.89
CA TYR A 125 0.53 -11.06 -5.14
C TYR A 125 1.05 -10.53 -3.79
N GLU A 126 1.72 -11.37 -3.00
CA GLU A 126 2.19 -11.07 -1.64
C GLU A 126 3.51 -10.29 -1.65
N ALA A 127 4.35 -10.53 -2.65
CA ALA A 127 5.70 -9.97 -2.67
C ALA A 127 5.81 -8.68 -3.48
N ILE A 128 6.93 -7.98 -3.35
CA ILE A 128 7.15 -6.69 -4.00
C ILE A 128 8.23 -6.83 -5.06
N ASN A 129 7.86 -6.54 -6.30
CA ASN A 129 8.79 -6.55 -7.42
C ASN A 129 9.90 -5.50 -7.25
N LEU A 130 11.16 -5.93 -7.19
CA LEU A 130 12.32 -5.05 -7.04
C LEU A 130 12.52 -4.16 -8.27
N GLU A 131 12.30 -4.67 -9.47
CA GLU A 131 12.45 -3.88 -10.70
C GLU A 131 11.45 -2.70 -10.76
N ALA A 132 10.29 -2.82 -10.10
CA ALA A 132 9.35 -1.71 -9.93
C ALA A 132 9.90 -0.62 -9.00
N ILE A 133 10.75 -0.97 -8.03
CA ILE A 133 11.46 -0.02 -7.16
C ILE A 133 12.59 0.63 -7.95
N THR A 134 13.43 -0.15 -8.63
CA THR A 134 14.59 0.37 -9.36
C THR A 134 14.17 1.28 -10.52
N SER A 135 13.17 0.89 -11.31
CA SER A 135 12.66 1.72 -12.41
C SER A 135 12.10 3.05 -11.93
N LYS A 136 11.50 3.09 -10.72
CA LYS A 136 11.08 4.34 -10.09
C LYS A 136 12.30 5.18 -9.72
N MET A 137 13.36 4.59 -9.15
CA MET A 137 14.62 5.29 -8.83
C MET A 137 15.29 5.89 -10.06
N ASP A 138 15.26 5.19 -11.18
CA ASP A 138 15.88 5.63 -12.42
C ASP A 138 15.19 6.86 -13.04
N LYS A 139 13.85 6.94 -12.93
CA LYS A 139 13.05 8.06 -13.44
C LYS A 139 13.16 9.35 -12.61
N MET A 140 13.88 9.34 -11.48
CA MET A 140 13.85 10.42 -10.48
C MET A 140 14.95 11.50 -10.64
N ASN A 141 15.78 11.47 -11.70
CA ASN A 141 16.84 12.46 -11.96
C ASN A 141 17.82 12.68 -10.77
N SER A 142 17.95 11.69 -9.88
CA SER A 142 19.00 11.66 -8.86
C SER A 142 20.37 11.66 -9.53
N ARG A 143 21.36 12.30 -8.90
CA ARG A 143 22.74 12.29 -9.39
C ARG A 143 23.32 10.88 -9.36
N LEU A 144 23.03 10.15 -8.27
CA LEU A 144 23.48 8.79 -8.04
C LEU A 144 22.41 8.00 -7.27
N ASN A 145 22.07 6.83 -7.80
CA ASN A 145 21.25 5.82 -7.14
C ASN A 145 22.18 4.71 -6.62
N ILE A 146 22.02 4.29 -5.37
CA ILE A 146 22.80 3.20 -4.76
C ILE A 146 21.82 2.13 -4.26
N ILE A 147 21.92 0.92 -4.80
CA ILE A 147 21.08 -0.21 -4.43
C ILE A 147 21.95 -1.25 -3.74
N ILE A 148 21.65 -1.56 -2.47
CA ILE A 148 22.37 -2.55 -1.67
C ILE A 148 21.40 -3.63 -1.19
N ILE A 149 21.64 -4.87 -1.62
CA ILE A 149 20.76 -6.00 -1.29
C ILE A 149 21.54 -7.05 -0.49
N ASP A 150 21.16 -7.25 0.77
CA ASP A 150 21.65 -8.32 1.64
C ASP A 150 20.66 -9.50 1.66
N SER A 151 20.71 -10.30 0.59
CA SER A 151 19.93 -11.52 0.43
C SER A 151 20.85 -12.76 0.37
N SER A 152 21.84 -12.85 1.26
CA SER A 152 22.86 -13.91 1.22
C SER A 152 22.34 -15.31 1.60
N TYR A 153 21.03 -15.43 1.86
CA TYR A 153 20.34 -16.62 2.29
C TYR A 153 19.73 -17.34 1.09
N ALA A 154 19.71 -18.68 1.13
CA ALA A 154 19.01 -19.45 0.12
C ALA A 154 17.50 -19.15 0.19
N ASN A 155 16.82 -19.16 -0.95
CA ASN A 155 15.36 -19.05 -1.01
C ASN A 155 14.72 -20.05 -0.04
N PRO A 156 14.08 -19.60 1.06
CA PRO A 156 13.55 -20.49 2.10
C PRO A 156 12.31 -21.26 1.62
N PHE A 157 11.69 -20.84 0.52
CA PHE A 157 10.49 -21.45 -0.04
C PHE A 157 10.77 -22.39 -1.21
N GLY A 158 12.05 -22.59 -1.59
CA GLY A 158 12.44 -23.34 -2.78
C GLY A 158 12.10 -24.84 -2.78
N ASP A 159 11.65 -25.38 -1.65
CA ASP A 159 11.15 -26.77 -1.52
C ASP A 159 9.62 -26.88 -1.57
N ARG A 160 8.88 -25.77 -1.44
CA ARG A 160 7.41 -25.75 -1.39
C ARG A 160 6.76 -25.81 -2.77
N PHE A 161 7.41 -25.27 -3.78
CA PHE A 161 6.95 -25.25 -5.17
C PHE A 161 8.15 -25.23 -6.13
N ARG A 162 7.93 -25.33 -7.45
CA ARG A 162 9.01 -25.31 -8.46
C ARG A 162 9.71 -23.94 -8.59
N ALA A 163 9.83 -23.16 -7.51
CA ALA A 163 10.79 -22.08 -7.44
C ALA A 163 12.20 -22.66 -7.47
N ARG A 164 13.05 -22.14 -8.36
CA ARG A 164 14.45 -22.54 -8.37
C ARG A 164 15.09 -22.09 -7.05
N LYS A 165 15.92 -22.94 -6.43
CA LYS A 165 16.82 -22.56 -5.31
C LYS A 165 17.96 -21.60 -5.74
N LEU A 166 17.79 -20.90 -6.86
CA LEU A 166 18.72 -19.88 -7.30
C LEU A 166 18.59 -18.67 -6.36
N GLY A 167 19.64 -17.86 -6.29
CA GLY A 167 19.56 -16.54 -5.67
C GLY A 167 18.74 -15.58 -6.53
N ILE A 168 19.07 -14.30 -6.45
CA ILE A 168 18.43 -13.22 -7.22
C ILE A 168 18.68 -13.33 -8.74
N ALA A 169 17.70 -12.93 -9.55
CA ALA A 169 17.85 -12.73 -11.00
C ALA A 169 18.82 -11.57 -11.29
N PRO A 170 19.41 -11.53 -12.51
CA PRO A 170 20.14 -10.36 -12.98
C PRO A 170 19.26 -9.11 -12.88
N ILE A 171 19.85 -8.00 -12.43
CA ILE A 171 19.18 -6.70 -12.34
C ILE A 171 19.82 -5.80 -13.39
N ASP A 172 18.98 -5.20 -14.24
CA ASP A 172 19.43 -4.18 -15.19
C ASP A 172 19.78 -2.89 -14.44
N SER A 173 20.84 -2.22 -14.88
CA SER A 173 21.36 -1.02 -14.23
C SER A 173 21.42 0.13 -15.21
N ASP A 174 20.87 1.28 -14.81
CA ASP A 174 21.02 2.54 -15.53
C ASP A 174 22.38 3.21 -15.28
N LYS A 175 22.71 4.22 -16.10
CA LYS A 175 24.05 4.86 -16.13
C LYS A 175 24.47 5.53 -14.81
N ASN A 176 23.52 5.88 -13.95
CA ASN A 176 23.72 6.54 -12.66
C ASN A 176 23.40 5.63 -11.46
N THR A 177 23.33 4.31 -11.66
CA THR A 177 22.91 3.37 -10.61
C THR A 177 24.04 2.41 -10.22
N ASP A 178 24.46 2.46 -8.96
CA ASP A 178 25.34 1.48 -8.34
C ASP A 178 24.50 0.32 -7.79
N ILE A 179 24.86 -0.92 -8.11
CA ILE A 179 24.17 -2.13 -7.62
C ILE A 179 25.18 -3.02 -6.89
N ILE A 180 24.93 -3.25 -5.60
CA ILE A 180 25.77 -4.03 -4.70
C ILE A 180 24.92 -5.14 -4.08
N LEU A 181 25.19 -6.39 -4.46
CA LEU A 181 24.45 -7.56 -4.01
C LEU A 181 25.39 -8.49 -3.24
N SER A 182 24.87 -9.09 -2.17
CA SER A 182 25.63 -10.03 -1.34
C SER A 182 26.06 -11.31 -2.08
N THR A 183 25.40 -11.66 -3.18
CA THR A 183 25.69 -12.81 -4.03
C THR A 183 25.59 -12.44 -5.52
N LYS A 184 26.22 -13.25 -6.39
CA LYS A 184 26.06 -13.13 -7.84
C LYS A 184 24.66 -13.54 -8.30
N PRO A 185 24.13 -12.93 -9.38
CA PRO A 185 22.88 -13.37 -9.97
C PRO A 185 22.86 -14.87 -10.28
N ASN A 186 21.72 -15.50 -10.05
CA ASN A 186 21.49 -16.94 -10.19
C ASN A 186 22.47 -17.81 -9.38
N LYS A 187 23.04 -17.30 -8.29
CA LYS A 187 23.93 -18.05 -7.38
C LYS A 187 23.49 -17.87 -5.93
N THR A 188 23.62 -18.94 -5.15
CA THR A 188 23.54 -18.88 -3.69
C THR A 188 24.94 -18.92 -3.09
N VAL A 189 25.09 -18.35 -1.91
CA VAL A 189 26.34 -18.37 -1.16
C VAL A 189 26.05 -18.74 0.29
N LYS A 190 27.04 -19.28 1.01
CA LYS A 190 26.89 -19.46 2.46
C LYS A 190 26.75 -18.09 3.13
N PRO A 191 25.88 -17.96 4.15
CA PRO A 191 25.74 -16.71 4.89
C PRO A 191 27.10 -16.21 5.39
N TYR A 192 27.34 -14.92 5.20
CA TYR A 192 28.53 -14.21 5.67
C TYR A 192 28.12 -12.80 6.08
N PRO A 193 28.88 -12.09 6.93
CA PRO A 193 28.46 -10.80 7.49
C PRO A 193 28.60 -9.64 6.47
N PHE A 194 27.91 -9.75 5.34
CA PHE A 194 28.00 -8.86 4.17
C PHE A 194 27.82 -7.40 4.57
N THR A 195 26.70 -7.06 5.21
CA THR A 195 26.41 -5.68 5.64
C THR A 195 27.51 -5.12 6.54
N THR A 196 27.96 -5.87 7.54
CA THR A 196 29.05 -5.44 8.42
C THR A 196 30.36 -5.17 7.65
N LYS A 197 30.66 -5.98 6.63
CA LYS A 197 31.85 -5.76 5.78
C LYS A 197 31.71 -4.57 4.84
N VAL A 198 30.51 -4.33 4.30
CA VAL A 198 30.22 -3.15 3.47
C VAL A 198 30.40 -1.89 4.31
N LEU A 199 29.78 -1.84 5.48
CA LEU A 199 29.90 -0.70 6.41
C LEU A 199 31.36 -0.44 6.79
N ALA A 200 32.13 -1.48 7.11
CA ALA A 200 33.55 -1.31 7.42
C ALA A 200 34.36 -0.67 6.28
N MET A 201 33.97 -0.90 5.02
CA MET A 201 34.59 -0.28 3.86
C MET A 201 34.15 1.17 3.68
N LEU A 202 32.85 1.45 3.85
CA LEU A 202 32.28 2.80 3.71
C LEU A 202 32.69 3.74 4.85
N SER A 203 33.03 3.20 6.02
CA SER A 203 33.57 3.96 7.17
C SER A 203 35.01 4.45 6.98
N LEU A 204 35.70 4.07 5.90
CA LEU A 204 37.07 4.52 5.66
C LEU A 204 37.06 5.97 5.17
N ASN A 205 37.74 6.85 5.93
CA ASN A 205 37.85 8.26 5.59
C ASN A 205 38.54 8.47 4.25
N GLY A 206 37.96 9.35 3.42
CA GLY A 206 38.57 9.79 2.16
C GLY A 206 38.49 8.80 1.00
N LEU A 207 37.78 7.67 1.14
CA LEU A 207 37.48 6.79 0.02
C LEU A 207 36.13 7.15 -0.62
N SER A 208 36.09 7.17 -1.95
CA SER A 208 34.81 7.27 -2.67
C SER A 208 34.06 5.92 -2.64
N ASN A 209 32.75 5.94 -2.90
CA ASN A 209 31.93 4.75 -3.16
C ASN A 209 32.60 3.82 -4.18
N ASN A 210 33.10 4.37 -5.30
CA ASN A 210 33.73 3.57 -6.34
C ASN A 210 35.01 2.89 -5.86
N GLU A 211 35.89 3.62 -5.17
CA GLU A 211 37.13 3.05 -4.64
C GLU A 211 36.86 2.00 -3.56
N GLY A 212 35.93 2.30 -2.66
CA GLY A 212 35.48 1.40 -1.60
C GLY A 212 34.90 0.10 -2.17
N PHE A 213 33.93 0.19 -3.07
CA PHE A 213 33.27 -0.99 -3.64
C PHE A 213 34.16 -1.77 -4.61
N LYS A 214 35.06 -1.13 -5.38
CA LYS A 214 36.09 -1.85 -6.15
C LYS A 214 37.02 -2.66 -5.24
N THR A 215 37.41 -2.09 -4.10
CA THR A 215 38.23 -2.77 -3.09
C THR A 215 37.45 -3.91 -2.43
N PHE A 216 36.18 -3.68 -2.12
CA PHE A 216 35.28 -4.70 -1.60
C PHE A 216 35.16 -5.90 -2.55
N LYS A 217 34.92 -5.67 -3.86
CA LYS A 217 34.81 -6.72 -4.89
C LYS A 217 36.04 -7.62 -4.95
N LYS A 218 37.24 -7.04 -4.81
CA LYS A 218 38.50 -7.80 -4.79
C LYS A 218 38.59 -8.72 -3.57
N ARG A 219 38.07 -8.28 -2.41
CA ARG A 219 38.11 -9.04 -1.16
C ARG A 219 36.99 -10.07 -1.04
N TYR A 220 35.84 -9.80 -1.67
CA TYR A 220 34.62 -10.62 -1.61
C TYR A 220 34.11 -10.94 -3.02
N PRO A 221 34.81 -11.80 -3.79
CA PRO A 221 34.50 -12.08 -5.18
C PRO A 221 33.16 -12.82 -5.40
N GLN A 222 32.52 -13.31 -4.33
CA GLN A 222 31.16 -13.85 -4.35
C GLN A 222 30.07 -12.78 -4.49
N SER A 223 30.36 -11.54 -4.11
CA SER A 223 29.43 -10.42 -4.24
C SER A 223 29.28 -10.01 -5.70
N PHE A 224 28.16 -9.36 -6.02
CA PHE A 224 27.97 -8.68 -7.30
C PHE A 224 28.06 -7.18 -7.09
N ILE A 225 28.89 -6.53 -7.89
CA ILE A 225 29.10 -5.09 -7.85
C ILE A 225 29.12 -4.57 -9.28
N HIS A 226 28.11 -3.77 -9.59
CA HIS A 226 28.02 -2.85 -10.71
C HIS A 226 28.14 -1.42 -10.18
N LEU A 227 28.95 -0.59 -10.82
CA LEU A 227 29.19 0.79 -10.40
C LEU A 227 29.01 1.72 -11.59
N SER A 228 28.29 2.80 -11.36
CA SER A 228 28.15 3.93 -12.25
C SER A 228 29.45 4.74 -12.33
N SER A 229 29.48 5.74 -13.21
CA SER A 229 30.61 6.68 -13.30
C SER A 229 30.57 7.78 -12.22
N GLN A 230 29.58 7.77 -11.33
CA GLN A 230 29.35 8.82 -10.35
C GLN A 230 30.11 8.52 -9.04
N ASP A 231 30.89 9.49 -8.56
CA ASP A 231 31.58 9.40 -7.28
C ASP A 231 30.76 10.06 -6.15
N PHE A 232 30.87 9.48 -4.96
CA PHE A 232 30.24 9.91 -3.72
C PHE A 232 31.14 9.55 -2.52
N TYR A 233 31.21 10.42 -1.52
CA TYR A 233 31.98 10.18 -0.30
C TYR A 233 31.05 10.12 0.90
N PHE A 234 31.03 8.97 1.57
CA PHE A 234 30.35 8.85 2.86
C PHE A 234 31.07 9.71 3.92
N ASN A 235 32.40 9.62 3.99
CA ASN A 235 33.23 10.36 4.95
C ASN A 235 34.15 11.38 4.26
N ILE A 236 33.86 12.66 4.45
CA ILE A 236 34.69 13.78 4.03
C ILE A 236 35.80 13.99 5.09
N PRO A 237 37.08 14.24 4.72
CA PRO A 237 38.14 14.52 5.70
C PRO A 237 37.82 15.69 6.65
N ASN A 238 38.03 15.49 7.95
CA ASN A 238 37.50 16.30 9.05
C ASN A 238 37.87 17.81 9.05
N LYS A 239 36.87 18.65 9.37
CA LYS A 239 37.01 19.88 10.17
C LYS A 239 36.00 19.87 11.34
N LEU A 240 36.54 19.62 12.54
CA LEU A 240 36.11 19.93 13.93
C LEU A 240 34.62 20.22 14.23
N GLU A 241 33.97 19.33 14.99
CA GLU A 241 32.68 19.57 15.67
C GLU A 241 32.88 20.04 17.13
N ASP A 242 32.19 21.13 17.52
CA ASP A 242 32.15 21.69 18.88
C ASP A 242 31.04 21.03 19.72
N LYS A 243 31.43 20.29 20.77
CA LYS A 243 30.53 19.48 21.61
C LYS A 243 29.51 20.31 22.41
N GLU A 244 29.81 21.58 22.69
CA GLU A 244 28.93 22.47 23.44
C GLU A 244 27.71 22.88 22.61
N GLU A 245 27.92 23.15 21.31
CA GLU A 245 26.87 23.58 20.38
C GLU A 245 25.81 22.49 20.16
N LYS A 246 26.25 21.22 20.19
CA LYS A 246 25.38 20.04 20.04
C LYS A 246 24.45 19.84 21.25
N LEU A 247 24.94 20.07 22.47
CA LEU A 247 24.09 20.00 23.66
C LEU A 247 23.12 21.18 23.70
N TRP A 248 23.56 22.37 23.28
CA TRP A 248 22.71 23.56 23.25
C TRP A 248 21.51 23.43 22.32
N MET A 249 21.71 22.93 21.09
CA MET A 249 20.61 22.69 20.14
C MET A 249 19.60 21.66 20.65
N LYS A 250 20.06 20.63 21.38
CA LYS A 250 19.19 19.64 22.02
C LYS A 250 18.34 20.28 23.14
N THR A 251 18.91 21.21 23.90
CA THR A 251 18.23 21.94 24.96
C THR A 251 17.16 22.88 24.42
N LEU A 252 17.45 23.64 23.36
CA LEU A 252 16.47 24.49 22.68
C LEU A 252 15.28 23.68 22.14
N LYS A 253 15.54 22.49 21.57
CA LYS A 253 14.51 21.61 21.01
C LYS A 253 13.58 21.03 22.07
N LEU A 254 14.09 20.70 23.26
CA LEU A 254 13.29 20.11 24.34
C LEU A 254 12.42 21.15 25.06
N GLY A 255 12.83 22.42 25.10
CA GLY A 255 11.96 23.54 25.49
C GLY A 255 11.35 23.48 26.89
N SER A 256 11.83 22.60 27.77
CA SER A 256 11.25 22.35 29.09
C SER A 256 12.15 22.83 30.22
N LEU A 257 11.54 23.16 31.37
CA LEU A 257 12.26 23.57 32.58
C LEU A 257 13.36 22.57 32.98
N THR A 258 13.10 21.27 32.83
CA THR A 258 14.07 20.20 33.09
C THR A 258 15.21 20.13 32.08
N ALA A 259 14.95 20.39 30.79
CA ALA A 259 15.98 20.39 29.76
C ALA A 259 16.93 21.59 29.87
N TYR A 260 16.42 22.77 30.19
CA TYR A 260 17.23 23.96 30.46
C TYR A 260 18.04 23.80 31.76
N ALA A 261 17.47 23.18 32.80
CA ALA A 261 18.20 22.87 34.04
C ALA A 261 19.37 21.89 33.80
N HIS A 262 19.17 20.86 32.98
CA HIS A 262 20.22 19.92 32.61
C HIS A 262 21.37 20.61 31.87
N TYR A 263 21.09 21.46 30.87
CA TYR A 263 22.11 22.25 30.17
C TYR A 263 22.92 23.15 31.11
N LEU A 264 22.24 23.88 31.99
CA LEU A 264 22.87 24.78 32.96
C LEU A 264 23.72 24.04 33.99
N SER A 265 23.38 22.78 34.31
CA SER A 265 24.19 21.95 35.20
C SER A 265 25.47 21.42 34.54
N THR A 266 25.44 21.18 33.22
CA THR A 266 26.59 20.65 32.47
C THR A 266 27.54 21.75 31.99
N TYR A 267 27.03 22.92 31.59
CA TYR A 267 27.81 24.06 31.11
C TYR A 267 27.47 25.34 31.89
N ALA A 268 27.97 25.41 33.13
CA ALA A 268 27.66 26.48 34.06
C ALA A 268 28.15 27.88 33.59
N ASN A 269 29.16 27.93 32.72
CA ASN A 269 29.74 29.16 32.14
C ASN A 269 29.87 29.07 30.61
N GLY A 270 29.01 28.28 29.96
CA GLY A 270 29.01 28.08 28.51
C GLY A 270 28.55 29.29 27.70
N LYS A 271 28.76 29.26 26.39
CA LYS A 271 28.42 30.31 25.41
C LYS A 271 26.94 30.71 25.50
N HIS A 272 26.05 29.76 25.79
CA HIS A 272 24.59 29.98 25.78
C HIS A 272 23.94 30.06 27.18
N THR A 273 24.74 30.07 28.24
CA THR A 273 24.25 30.10 29.63
C THR A 273 23.41 31.34 29.96
N LYS A 274 23.67 32.49 29.31
CA LYS A 274 22.84 33.70 29.47
C LYS A 274 21.44 33.51 28.88
N GLN A 275 21.33 32.86 27.72
CA GLN A 275 20.07 32.62 27.01
C GLN A 275 19.22 31.57 27.74
N ALA A 276 19.83 30.46 28.16
CA ALA A 276 19.16 29.42 28.95
C ALA A 276 18.51 29.96 30.24
N LYS A 277 19.16 30.90 30.94
CA LYS A 277 18.60 31.53 32.16
C LYS A 277 17.40 32.43 31.85
N LEU A 278 17.40 33.10 30.71
CA LEU A 278 16.29 33.95 30.26
C LEU A 278 15.06 33.11 29.87
N ASP A 279 15.26 32.05 29.09
CA ASP A 279 14.18 31.17 28.62
C ASP A 279 13.53 30.37 29.76
N THR A 280 14.32 30.02 30.79
CA THR A 280 13.81 29.41 32.02
C THR A 280 12.85 30.34 32.75
N GLN A 281 13.13 31.65 32.83
CA GLN A 281 12.25 32.64 33.48
C GLN A 281 10.94 32.88 32.72
N VAL A 282 10.97 32.79 31.39
CA VAL A 282 9.78 32.92 30.52
C VAL A 282 8.84 31.71 30.69
N LEU A 283 9.40 30.50 30.79
CA LEU A 283 8.62 29.27 30.97
C LEU A 283 7.93 29.18 32.34
N THR A 284 8.54 29.70 33.41
CA THR A 284 7.91 29.72 34.74
C THR A 284 6.69 30.66 34.78
N ARG A 285 6.69 31.75 34.00
CA ARG A 285 5.61 32.74 33.96
C ARG A 285 4.34 32.23 33.25
N LYS A 286 4.49 31.32 32.26
CA LYS A 286 3.38 30.69 31.51
C LYS A 286 2.66 29.58 32.29
N ALA A 287 3.36 28.91 33.21
CA ALA A 287 2.78 27.86 34.04
C ALA A 287 1.78 28.42 35.08
N ASP A 288 2.04 29.61 35.62
CA ASP A 288 1.18 30.25 36.63
C ASP A 288 -0.11 30.88 36.05
N GLU A 289 -0.16 31.22 34.75
CA GLU A 289 -1.36 31.75 34.09
C GLU A 289 -2.38 30.66 33.71
N THR A 290 -1.92 29.42 33.50
CA THR A 290 -2.76 28.29 33.05
C THR A 290 -3.61 27.70 34.18
N LEU A 291 -3.14 27.80 35.43
CA LEU A 291 -3.86 27.33 36.62
C LEU A 291 -5.05 28.24 37.01
N LYS A 292 -5.15 29.45 36.44
CA LYS A 292 -6.18 30.44 36.77
C LYS A 292 -7.41 30.37 35.85
N LYS A 293 -7.29 29.80 34.64
CA LYS A 293 -8.40 29.62 33.68
C LYS A 293 -9.17 28.31 33.85
N GLN A 294 -8.64 27.35 34.60
CA GLN A 294 -9.27 26.05 34.84
C GLN A 294 -10.31 26.07 35.98
N LYS A 295 -10.45 27.19 36.72
CA LYS A 295 -11.40 27.34 37.85
C LYS A 295 -12.69 28.11 37.52
N GLU A 296 -12.90 28.55 36.27
CA GLU A 296 -14.07 29.37 35.87
C GLU A 296 -15.07 28.66 34.91
N LEU A 297 -14.86 27.37 34.57
CA LEU A 297 -15.70 26.63 33.61
C LEU A 297 -16.42 25.40 34.18
N GLU A 298 -16.33 25.13 35.47
CA GLU A 298 -17.03 24.02 36.15
C GLU A 298 -18.39 24.43 36.80
N GLU A 299 -18.83 25.69 36.66
CA GLU A 299 -20.07 26.20 37.30
C GLU A 299 -21.27 26.42 36.35
N LYS A 300 -21.25 25.92 35.12
CA LYS A 300 -22.42 26.00 34.23
C LYS A 300 -22.86 24.65 33.68
N SER A 301 -23.97 24.20 34.29
CA SER A 301 -25.06 23.46 33.67
C SER A 301 -25.05 21.95 33.82
N ASN A 302 -25.35 21.50 35.04
CA ASN A 302 -26.13 20.29 35.26
C ASN A 302 -27.48 20.66 35.89
N LYS A 303 -28.58 20.38 35.17
CA LYS A 303 -29.94 20.13 35.66
C LYS A 303 -30.91 20.06 34.48
N ASN A 304 -31.22 18.86 33.98
CA ASN A 304 -32.60 18.35 33.96
C ASN A 304 -32.64 16.88 33.46
N ASP A 305 -32.47 15.93 34.39
CA ASP A 305 -32.43 14.49 34.12
C ASP A 305 -33.73 13.75 34.48
N GLU A 306 -34.85 14.45 34.69
CA GLU A 306 -36.12 13.81 35.09
C GLU A 306 -37.24 13.85 34.04
N ALA A 307 -37.01 14.45 32.87
CA ALA A 307 -37.96 14.39 31.74
C ALA A 307 -37.73 13.20 30.77
N LYS A 308 -36.62 12.46 30.92
CA LYS A 308 -36.18 11.39 29.99
C LYS A 308 -36.78 10.01 30.27
N LYS A 309 -37.36 9.76 31.44
CA LYS A 309 -37.81 8.41 31.83
C LYS A 309 -39.27 8.07 31.51
N GLU A 310 -40.12 9.07 31.25
CA GLU A 310 -41.55 8.84 30.94
C GLU A 310 -41.81 8.71 29.43
N LEU A 311 -40.96 9.35 28.59
CA LEU A 311 -41.05 9.32 27.12
C LEU A 311 -40.65 7.96 26.50
N GLU A 312 -39.81 7.19 27.19
CA GLU A 312 -39.29 5.89 26.72
C GLU A 312 -40.38 4.79 26.76
N ARG A 313 -41.37 4.92 27.65
CA ARG A 313 -42.37 3.87 27.91
C ARG A 313 -43.55 3.91 26.93
N LEU A 314 -43.91 5.09 26.41
CA LEU A 314 -44.98 5.27 25.42
C LEU A 314 -44.52 4.91 23.99
N LYS A 315 -43.22 5.08 23.67
CA LYS A 315 -42.65 4.73 22.37
C LYS A 315 -42.64 3.22 22.10
N GLN A 316 -42.50 2.39 23.14
CA GLN A 316 -42.47 0.93 23.03
C GLN A 316 -43.83 0.28 22.71
N GLU A 317 -44.95 0.97 22.99
CA GLU A 317 -46.30 0.48 22.69
C GLU A 317 -46.77 0.85 21.26
N GLU A 318 -46.37 2.01 20.73
CA GLU A 318 -46.65 2.40 19.33
C GLU A 318 -45.85 1.56 18.31
N GLU A 319 -44.59 1.23 18.64
CA GLU A 319 -43.70 0.48 17.75
C GLU A 319 -44.18 -0.96 17.50
N LYS A 320 -44.77 -1.60 18.50
CA LYS A 320 -45.38 -2.93 18.38
C LYS A 320 -46.62 -2.98 17.47
N LYS A 321 -47.29 -1.85 17.29
CA LYS A 321 -48.50 -1.73 16.45
C LYS A 321 -48.12 -1.49 14.99
N ARG A 322 -47.08 -0.69 14.75
CA ARG A 322 -46.53 -0.39 13.41
C ARG A 322 -45.93 -1.63 12.72
N LEU A 323 -45.23 -2.48 13.47
CA LEU A 323 -44.62 -3.73 12.98
C LEU A 323 -45.64 -4.77 12.44
N LYS A 324 -46.91 -4.68 12.84
CA LYS A 324 -47.97 -5.60 12.39
C LYS A 324 -48.61 -5.18 11.07
N GLU A 325 -48.66 -3.87 10.81
CA GLU A 325 -49.18 -3.29 9.57
C GLU A 325 -48.12 -3.35 8.46
N GLU A 326 -46.85 -3.09 8.78
CA GLU A 326 -45.70 -3.22 7.86
C GLU A 326 -45.54 -4.66 7.32
N ALA A 327 -45.81 -5.69 8.14
CA ALA A 327 -45.74 -7.10 7.75
C ALA A 327 -46.84 -7.56 6.76
N GLN A 328 -47.97 -6.85 6.70
CA GLN A 328 -49.02 -7.10 5.72
C GLN A 328 -48.74 -6.43 4.38
N GLU A 329 -48.07 -5.28 4.40
CA GLU A 329 -47.68 -4.52 3.21
C GLU A 329 -46.49 -5.18 2.47
N THR A 330 -45.53 -5.74 3.20
CA THR A 330 -44.39 -6.50 2.62
C THR A 330 -44.87 -7.71 1.81
N LYS A 331 -45.88 -8.42 2.30
CA LYS A 331 -46.42 -9.62 1.66
C LYS A 331 -47.18 -9.32 0.36
N LEU A 332 -47.73 -8.12 0.23
CA LEU A 332 -48.42 -7.67 -0.99
C LEU A 332 -47.40 -7.20 -2.05
N LEU A 333 -46.29 -6.61 -1.61
CA LEU A 333 -45.18 -6.18 -2.46
C LEU A 333 -44.41 -7.37 -3.07
N GLU A 334 -44.21 -8.45 -2.30
CA GLU A 334 -43.57 -9.68 -2.80
C GLU A 334 -44.36 -10.32 -3.95
N ILE A 335 -45.69 -10.35 -3.85
CA ILE A 335 -46.57 -10.89 -4.90
C ILE A 335 -46.53 -10.01 -6.17
N GLN A 336 -46.36 -8.69 -6.02
CA GLN A 336 -46.16 -7.79 -7.17
C GLN A 336 -44.78 -7.97 -7.80
N LYS A 337 -43.74 -8.19 -6.99
CA LYS A 337 -42.36 -8.40 -7.44
C LYS A 337 -42.20 -9.71 -8.22
N GLU A 338 -42.82 -10.81 -7.76
CA GLU A 338 -42.85 -12.09 -8.49
C GLU A 338 -43.55 -11.95 -9.86
N LYS A 339 -44.58 -11.12 -9.94
CA LYS A 339 -45.35 -10.89 -11.17
C LYS A 339 -44.58 -10.01 -12.17
N GLU A 340 -43.83 -9.01 -11.68
CA GLU A 340 -42.90 -8.22 -12.51
C GLU A 340 -41.68 -9.03 -12.96
N GLU A 341 -41.10 -9.88 -12.11
CA GLU A 341 -39.98 -10.77 -12.48
C GLU A 341 -40.39 -11.79 -13.55
N ALA A 342 -41.61 -12.33 -13.47
CA ALA A 342 -42.15 -13.20 -14.52
C ALA A 342 -42.33 -12.45 -15.86
N LEU A 343 -42.77 -11.18 -15.81
CA LEU A 343 -42.94 -10.33 -17.00
C LEU A 343 -41.58 -9.90 -17.60
N LEU A 344 -40.60 -9.59 -16.74
CA LEU A 344 -39.22 -9.25 -17.12
C LEU A 344 -38.49 -10.45 -17.72
N THR A 345 -38.73 -11.66 -17.18
CA THR A 345 -38.16 -12.90 -17.72
C THR A 345 -38.74 -13.21 -19.11
N ALA A 346 -40.04 -13.01 -19.32
CA ALA A 346 -40.67 -13.16 -20.62
C ALA A 346 -40.18 -12.10 -21.64
N ALA A 347 -39.98 -10.85 -21.20
CA ALA A 347 -39.41 -9.78 -22.02
C ALA A 347 -37.92 -10.03 -22.36
N LEU A 348 -37.13 -10.53 -21.41
CA LEU A 348 -35.71 -10.90 -21.60
C LEU A 348 -35.53 -12.09 -22.55
N VAL A 349 -36.46 -13.04 -22.56
CA VAL A 349 -36.43 -14.16 -23.52
C VAL A 349 -36.71 -13.66 -24.93
N GLU A 350 -37.64 -12.72 -25.10
CA GLU A 350 -37.94 -12.13 -26.40
C GLU A 350 -36.85 -11.14 -26.87
N GLU A 351 -36.25 -10.37 -25.95
CA GLU A 351 -35.10 -9.50 -26.20
C GLU A 351 -33.84 -10.30 -26.54
N LYS A 352 -33.59 -11.45 -25.88
CA LYS A 352 -32.51 -12.40 -26.23
C LYS A 352 -32.73 -13.07 -27.60
N ARG A 353 -33.99 -13.27 -28.01
CA ARG A 353 -34.35 -13.76 -29.34
C ARG A 353 -34.05 -12.72 -30.43
N ILE A 354 -34.34 -11.44 -30.15
CA ILE A 354 -34.08 -10.31 -31.06
C ILE A 354 -32.58 -9.92 -31.08
N SER A 355 -31.88 -10.02 -29.95
CA SER A 355 -30.43 -9.75 -29.79
C SER A 355 -29.55 -10.75 -30.56
N ARG A 356 -29.94 -12.03 -30.59
CA ARG A 356 -29.23 -13.09 -31.34
C ARG A 356 -29.23 -12.89 -32.85
N GLU A 357 -30.17 -12.14 -33.39
CA GLU A 357 -30.29 -11.96 -34.84
C GLU A 357 -29.49 -10.75 -35.37
N ASN A 358 -28.90 -9.87 -34.53
CA ASN A 358 -28.16 -8.68 -35.03
C ASN A 358 -27.03 -8.03 -34.17
N ALA A 359 -26.63 -8.50 -32.98
CA ALA A 359 -25.70 -7.73 -32.11
C ALA A 359 -24.18 -7.92 -32.37
N ARG A 360 -23.42 -6.81 -32.37
CA ARG A 360 -21.97 -6.70 -32.70
C ARG A 360 -21.00 -6.71 -31.48
N PHE A 361 -21.47 -6.94 -30.24
CA PHE A 361 -20.69 -7.06 -28.98
C PHE A 361 -21.59 -7.65 -27.85
N ILE A 362 -21.03 -7.98 -26.67
CA ILE A 362 -21.77 -8.54 -25.51
C ILE A 362 -21.78 -7.52 -24.36
N GLU A 363 -22.97 -7.12 -23.90
CA GLU A 363 -23.13 -6.28 -22.70
C GLU A 363 -23.23 -7.14 -21.43
N PRO A 364 -22.61 -6.73 -20.30
CA PRO A 364 -22.78 -7.42 -19.03
C PRO A 364 -24.22 -7.40 -18.54
N VAL A 365 -24.61 -8.48 -17.85
CA VAL A 365 -25.91 -8.55 -17.17
C VAL A 365 -25.88 -7.62 -15.96
N MET A 366 -26.81 -6.68 -15.88
CA MET A 366 -26.85 -5.66 -14.82
C MET A 366 -28.04 -5.85 -13.88
N VAL A 367 -27.84 -5.50 -12.60
CA VAL A 367 -28.87 -5.44 -11.55
C VAL A 367 -29.12 -3.98 -11.18
N LEU A 368 -30.38 -3.56 -11.08
CA LEU A 368 -30.75 -2.24 -10.58
C LEU A 368 -30.63 -2.20 -9.06
N ILE A 369 -29.77 -1.31 -8.54
CA ILE A 369 -29.63 -1.02 -7.12
C ILE A 369 -30.31 0.31 -6.83
N LYS A 370 -31.13 0.33 -5.78
CA LYS A 370 -31.85 1.53 -5.34
C LYS A 370 -30.95 2.44 -4.53
N ALA A 371 -31.11 3.74 -4.71
CA ALA A 371 -30.50 4.74 -3.85
C ALA A 371 -30.85 4.47 -2.38
N GLY A 372 -29.94 4.82 -1.48
CA GLY A 372 -30.12 4.62 -0.05
C GLY A 372 -28.86 4.90 0.74
N SER A 373 -28.92 4.65 2.04
CA SER A 373 -27.79 4.88 2.93
C SER A 373 -27.38 3.58 3.62
N PHE A 374 -26.10 3.45 3.93
CA PHE A 374 -25.56 2.31 4.65
C PHE A 374 -24.36 2.71 5.51
N MET A 375 -24.05 1.84 6.48
CA MET A 375 -22.83 1.96 7.26
C MET A 375 -21.68 1.32 6.49
N MET A 376 -20.71 2.12 6.04
CA MET A 376 -19.51 1.68 5.35
C MET A 376 -18.37 1.44 6.34
N GLY A 377 -17.51 0.47 6.06
CA GLY A 377 -16.33 0.17 6.87
C GLY A 377 -16.61 -0.58 8.17
N SER A 378 -15.59 -0.70 9.01
CA SER A 378 -15.60 -1.40 10.30
C SER A 378 -14.63 -0.74 11.29
N ASP A 379 -15.08 -0.55 12.54
CA ASP A 379 -14.24 -0.07 13.66
C ASP A 379 -13.56 -1.21 14.42
N HIS A 380 -13.74 -2.46 13.99
CA HIS A 380 -13.35 -3.65 14.76
C HIS A 380 -12.33 -4.54 14.04
N ASP A 381 -12.07 -4.25 12.76
CA ASP A 381 -11.27 -5.09 11.87
C ASP A 381 -9.93 -4.42 11.55
N ASN A 382 -9.61 -4.08 10.30
CA ASN A 382 -8.34 -3.44 9.96
C ASN A 382 -8.40 -1.91 10.09
N GLU A 383 -7.26 -1.27 10.39
CA GLU A 383 -7.18 0.19 10.58
C GLU A 383 -7.65 0.99 9.35
N ASP A 384 -7.50 0.43 8.16
CA ASP A 384 -7.93 1.03 6.90
C ASP A 384 -9.40 0.85 6.57
N GLU A 385 -10.11 -0.01 7.31
CA GLU A 385 -11.56 -0.16 7.24
C GLU A 385 -12.29 0.83 8.16
N ALA A 386 -11.54 1.52 9.03
CA ALA A 386 -12.06 2.49 9.97
C ALA A 386 -12.02 3.93 9.41
N PRO A 387 -12.72 4.89 10.04
CA PRO A 387 -13.86 4.65 10.91
C PRO A 387 -15.06 4.14 10.11
N SER A 388 -15.89 3.36 10.78
CA SER A 388 -17.23 3.06 10.28
C SER A 388 -18.03 4.37 10.18
N HIS A 389 -18.62 4.62 9.02
CA HIS A 389 -19.30 5.90 8.74
C HIS A 389 -20.50 5.71 7.81
N MET A 390 -21.49 6.60 7.96
CA MET A 390 -22.70 6.56 7.15
C MET A 390 -22.43 7.15 5.76
N VAL A 391 -22.68 6.37 4.72
CA VAL A 391 -22.57 6.79 3.32
C VAL A 391 -23.96 6.84 2.71
N ASN A 392 -24.20 7.87 1.88
CA ASN A 392 -25.44 8.05 1.16
C ASN A 392 -25.21 7.89 -0.35
N ILE A 393 -25.83 6.87 -0.94
CA ILE A 393 -25.91 6.68 -2.39
C ILE A 393 -27.11 7.49 -2.89
N GLU A 394 -26.84 8.58 -3.60
CA GLU A 394 -27.86 9.54 -4.01
C GLU A 394 -28.78 9.04 -5.14
N ASN A 395 -28.23 8.24 -6.06
CA ASN A 395 -28.92 7.84 -7.29
C ASN A 395 -29.04 6.32 -7.40
N ASP A 396 -30.17 5.87 -7.94
CA ASP A 396 -30.29 4.50 -8.43
C ASP A 396 -29.21 4.26 -9.50
N PHE A 397 -28.53 3.13 -9.44
CA PHE A 397 -27.53 2.74 -10.44
C PHE A 397 -27.70 1.28 -10.84
N TYR A 398 -27.13 0.90 -11.98
CA TYR A 398 -27.02 -0.48 -12.39
C TYR A 398 -25.61 -1.00 -12.08
N ILE A 399 -25.47 -2.18 -11.49
CA ILE A 399 -24.16 -2.83 -11.30
C ILE A 399 -24.16 -4.23 -11.89
N GLY A 400 -23.01 -4.67 -12.39
CA GLY A 400 -22.82 -5.99 -12.97
C GLY A 400 -23.24 -7.06 -11.97
N ARG A 401 -24.14 -7.94 -12.43
CA ARG A 401 -24.56 -9.13 -11.67
C ARG A 401 -23.37 -10.04 -11.36
N PHE A 402 -22.43 -10.06 -12.31
CA PHE A 402 -21.21 -10.85 -12.30
C PHE A 402 -20.00 -9.93 -12.52
N GLU A 403 -18.81 -10.45 -12.22
CA GLU A 403 -17.55 -9.92 -12.74
C GLU A 403 -17.56 -9.95 -14.28
N VAL A 404 -16.81 -9.04 -14.93
CA VAL A 404 -16.69 -9.06 -16.40
C VAL A 404 -15.99 -10.35 -16.83
N THR A 405 -16.57 -11.05 -17.79
CA THR A 405 -16.12 -12.37 -18.20
C THR A 405 -15.08 -12.33 -19.32
N ASN A 406 -14.37 -13.44 -19.50
CA ASN A 406 -13.42 -13.62 -20.58
C ASN A 406 -14.05 -13.42 -21.98
N ILE A 407 -15.29 -13.87 -22.21
CA ILE A 407 -15.94 -13.70 -23.52
C ILE A 407 -16.30 -12.24 -23.81
N GLU A 408 -16.80 -11.51 -22.80
CA GLU A 408 -17.11 -10.09 -22.91
C GLU A 408 -15.84 -9.27 -23.24
N TYR A 409 -14.74 -9.55 -22.52
CA TYR A 409 -13.49 -8.84 -22.74
C TYR A 409 -12.78 -9.26 -24.04
N LYS A 410 -12.88 -10.53 -24.47
CA LYS A 410 -12.39 -11.00 -25.79
C LYS A 410 -13.02 -10.20 -26.93
N GLU A 411 -14.33 -9.96 -26.86
CA GLU A 411 -15.04 -9.18 -27.86
C GLU A 411 -14.57 -7.72 -27.89
N TYR A 412 -14.33 -7.11 -26.74
CA TYR A 412 -13.67 -5.80 -26.67
C TYR A 412 -12.32 -5.79 -27.38
N LEU A 413 -11.41 -6.72 -27.06
CA LEU A 413 -10.08 -6.77 -27.69
C LEU A 413 -10.18 -6.96 -29.21
N ARG A 414 -11.10 -7.82 -29.66
CA ARG A 414 -11.35 -8.08 -31.09
C ARG A 414 -11.82 -6.82 -31.82
N ILE A 415 -12.75 -6.07 -31.23
CA ILE A 415 -13.38 -4.89 -31.85
C ILE A 415 -12.47 -3.66 -31.78
N SER A 416 -11.86 -3.41 -30.62
CA SER A 416 -10.96 -2.27 -30.39
C SER A 416 -9.59 -2.43 -31.07
N LYS A 417 -9.28 -3.64 -31.57
CA LYS A 417 -7.98 -4.02 -32.18
C LYS A 417 -6.80 -3.81 -31.22
N GLN A 418 -7.06 -3.82 -29.92
CA GLN A 418 -6.04 -3.82 -28.87
C GLN A 418 -5.21 -5.10 -28.97
N LYS A 419 -3.89 -4.96 -29.18
CA LYS A 419 -2.96 -6.09 -29.18
C LYS A 419 -2.50 -6.34 -27.75
N ARG A 420 -3.17 -7.24 -27.04
CA ARG A 420 -2.76 -7.68 -25.71
C ARG A 420 -2.67 -9.19 -25.64
N MET A 421 -1.66 -9.68 -24.95
CA MET A 421 -1.51 -11.12 -24.71
C MET A 421 -2.55 -11.52 -23.66
N LEU A 422 -3.47 -12.41 -24.03
CA LEU A 422 -4.41 -13.00 -23.08
C LEU A 422 -3.62 -13.83 -22.06
N PRO A 423 -3.88 -13.67 -20.75
CA PRO A 423 -3.32 -14.51 -19.72
C PRO A 423 -3.55 -16.00 -20.01
N PRO A 424 -2.58 -16.87 -19.72
CA PRO A 424 -2.69 -18.31 -20.00
C PRO A 424 -3.79 -19.03 -19.19
N ASN A 425 -4.37 -18.37 -18.17
CA ASN A 425 -5.33 -18.96 -17.24
C ASN A 425 -6.79 -18.62 -17.59
N TRP A 426 -7.06 -18.12 -18.79
CA TRP A 426 -8.41 -17.96 -19.32
C TRP A 426 -8.93 -19.33 -19.76
N THR A 427 -9.30 -20.16 -18.78
CA THR A 427 -9.67 -21.56 -19.02
C THR A 427 -11.05 -21.70 -19.66
N THR A 428 -11.99 -20.82 -19.34
CA THR A 428 -13.35 -20.79 -19.92
C THR A 428 -13.76 -19.39 -20.36
N ASP A 429 -14.82 -19.29 -21.14
CA ASP A 429 -15.39 -18.03 -21.63
C ASP A 429 -16.18 -17.27 -20.54
N THR A 430 -16.68 -17.98 -19.54
CA THR A 430 -17.55 -17.48 -18.46
C THR A 430 -16.82 -17.21 -17.15
N GLN A 431 -15.53 -17.54 -17.05
CA GLN A 431 -14.68 -17.09 -15.96
C GLN A 431 -14.46 -15.57 -16.00
N PRO A 432 -14.18 -14.95 -14.84
CA PRO A 432 -13.84 -13.54 -14.77
C PRO A 432 -12.54 -13.26 -15.53
N VAL A 433 -12.52 -12.09 -16.16
CA VAL A 433 -11.33 -11.55 -16.80
C VAL A 433 -10.30 -11.17 -15.74
N VAL A 434 -9.10 -11.72 -15.85
CA VAL A 434 -7.96 -11.41 -14.98
C VAL A 434 -6.73 -11.00 -15.79
N GLY A 435 -5.64 -10.60 -15.14
CA GLY A 435 -4.41 -10.16 -15.80
C GLY A 435 -4.53 -8.79 -16.49
N ILE A 436 -5.47 -8.00 -16.00
CA ILE A 436 -5.78 -6.65 -16.48
C ILE A 436 -5.41 -5.63 -15.40
N THR A 437 -4.96 -4.46 -15.84
CA THR A 437 -4.67 -3.32 -14.98
C THR A 437 -5.94 -2.53 -14.71
N TRP A 438 -5.88 -1.60 -13.76
CA TRP A 438 -6.98 -0.65 -13.56
C TRP A 438 -7.23 0.21 -14.81
N ASP A 439 -6.16 0.63 -15.50
CA ASP A 439 -6.23 1.38 -16.76
C ASP A 439 -6.93 0.56 -17.87
N ASP A 440 -6.73 -0.75 -17.91
CA ASP A 440 -7.44 -1.63 -18.85
C ASP A 440 -8.94 -1.73 -18.54
N ALA A 441 -9.28 -1.88 -17.26
CA ALA A 441 -10.66 -2.01 -16.80
C ALA A 441 -11.46 -0.73 -17.12
N THR A 442 -10.85 0.44 -16.89
CA THR A 442 -11.45 1.74 -17.23
C THR A 442 -11.52 1.97 -18.74
N ALA A 443 -10.51 1.54 -19.51
CA ALA A 443 -10.56 1.59 -20.97
C ALA A 443 -11.68 0.71 -21.55
N TYR A 444 -11.91 -0.48 -20.98
CA TYR A 444 -13.04 -1.34 -21.33
C TYR A 444 -14.38 -0.65 -21.03
N ALA A 445 -14.52 -0.05 -19.85
CA ALA A 445 -15.74 0.67 -19.46
C ALA A 445 -16.04 1.86 -20.38
N ALA A 446 -15.00 2.65 -20.71
CA ALA A 446 -15.12 3.78 -21.64
C ALA A 446 -15.52 3.31 -23.04
N TRP A 447 -14.85 2.27 -23.57
CA TRP A 447 -15.21 1.68 -24.85
C TRP A 447 -16.65 1.17 -24.87
N LEU A 448 -17.08 0.45 -23.81
CA LEU A 448 -18.43 -0.08 -23.74
C LEU A 448 -19.45 1.06 -23.69
N SER A 449 -19.09 2.18 -23.05
CA SER A 449 -19.92 3.38 -23.04
C SER A 449 -20.11 3.96 -24.43
N ASP A 450 -19.03 4.08 -25.19
CA ASP A 450 -19.06 4.63 -26.55
C ASP A 450 -19.91 3.77 -27.50
N VAL A 451 -19.78 2.44 -27.43
CA VAL A 451 -20.49 1.54 -28.36
C VAL A 451 -21.96 1.32 -28.00
N THR A 452 -22.34 1.53 -26.73
CA THR A 452 -23.72 1.35 -26.25
C THR A 452 -24.49 2.65 -26.08
N ALA A 453 -23.80 3.80 -26.07
CA ALA A 453 -24.33 5.09 -25.66
C ALA A 453 -24.94 5.09 -24.24
N LYS A 454 -24.47 4.20 -23.36
CA LYS A 454 -24.82 4.13 -21.93
C LYS A 454 -23.58 4.45 -21.11
N VAL A 455 -23.70 5.11 -19.96
CA VAL A 455 -22.52 5.50 -19.19
C VAL A 455 -22.06 4.34 -18.30
N TYR A 456 -21.01 3.64 -18.71
CA TYR A 456 -20.33 2.58 -17.94
C TYR A 456 -19.05 3.10 -17.29
N ARG A 457 -18.78 2.65 -16.07
CA ARG A 457 -17.56 2.94 -15.31
C ARG A 457 -17.28 1.83 -14.30
N LEU A 458 -16.12 1.89 -13.66
CA LEU A 458 -15.91 1.12 -12.44
C LEU A 458 -16.82 1.67 -11.32
N PRO A 459 -17.35 0.81 -10.43
CA PRO A 459 -18.04 1.28 -9.24
C PRO A 459 -17.08 2.09 -8.38
N THR A 460 -17.60 3.09 -7.68
CA THR A 460 -16.88 3.65 -6.53
C THR A 460 -16.78 2.60 -5.43
N GLU A 461 -15.83 2.75 -4.52
CA GLU A 461 -15.67 1.84 -3.38
C GLU A 461 -16.95 1.81 -2.52
N GLU A 462 -17.57 2.97 -2.36
CA GLU A 462 -18.84 3.18 -1.67
C GLU A 462 -19.98 2.40 -2.33
N GLU A 463 -20.15 2.54 -3.64
CA GLU A 463 -21.18 1.81 -4.41
C GLU A 463 -20.93 0.31 -4.40
N TRP A 464 -19.66 -0.11 -4.46
CA TRP A 464 -19.29 -1.52 -4.40
C TRP A 464 -19.65 -2.12 -3.05
N GLU A 465 -19.25 -1.50 -1.93
CA GLU A 465 -19.53 -2.03 -0.59
C GLU A 465 -21.04 -1.99 -0.30
N TYR A 466 -21.75 -0.96 -0.75
CA TYR A 466 -23.21 -0.88 -0.65
C TYR A 466 -23.89 -2.07 -1.36
N ALA A 467 -23.50 -2.31 -2.61
CA ALA A 467 -24.04 -3.40 -3.42
C ALA A 467 -23.65 -4.79 -2.88
N ALA A 468 -22.44 -4.94 -2.36
CA ALA A 468 -21.95 -6.19 -1.77
C ALA A 468 -22.69 -6.50 -0.45
N LYS A 469 -22.90 -5.50 0.42
CA LYS A 469 -23.66 -5.63 1.67
C LYS A 469 -25.12 -5.99 1.42
N ALA A 470 -25.76 -5.40 0.41
CA ALA A 470 -27.16 -5.67 0.08
C ALA A 470 -28.12 -5.60 1.28
N GLY A 471 -27.89 -4.64 2.18
CA GLY A 471 -28.63 -4.47 3.44
C GLY A 471 -28.09 -5.25 4.64
N SER A 472 -27.08 -6.10 4.45
CA SER A 472 -26.41 -6.81 5.53
C SER A 472 -25.48 -5.90 6.34
N SER A 473 -25.44 -6.14 7.66
CA SER A 473 -24.51 -5.54 8.61
C SER A 473 -23.49 -6.53 9.18
N THR A 474 -23.48 -7.77 8.67
CA THR A 474 -22.56 -8.84 9.10
C THR A 474 -21.24 -8.77 8.33
N ARG A 475 -20.22 -9.53 8.76
CA ARG A 475 -18.91 -9.54 8.04
C ARG A 475 -19.03 -10.14 6.65
N TYR A 476 -19.88 -11.14 6.48
CA TYR A 476 -20.17 -11.78 5.20
C TYR A 476 -21.61 -11.47 4.78
N TYR A 477 -21.90 -11.40 3.49
CA TYR A 477 -23.26 -11.05 3.04
C TYR A 477 -24.31 -12.12 3.38
N TRP A 478 -23.87 -13.35 3.65
CA TRP A 478 -24.73 -14.47 4.03
C TRP A 478 -24.86 -14.67 5.55
N GLY A 479 -24.30 -13.78 6.36
CA GLY A 479 -24.43 -13.78 7.82
C GLY A 479 -23.16 -14.19 8.57
N ASP A 480 -23.19 -13.97 9.90
CA ASP A 480 -22.09 -14.30 10.83
C ASP A 480 -22.31 -15.61 11.61
N GLU A 481 -23.49 -16.26 11.48
CA GLU A 481 -23.97 -17.27 12.44
C GLU A 481 -23.18 -18.60 12.43
N ASP A 482 -22.46 -18.92 11.36
CA ASP A 482 -21.53 -20.07 11.34
C ASP A 482 -20.15 -19.76 11.96
N ALA A 483 -19.90 -18.51 12.37
CA ALA A 483 -18.77 -18.14 13.21
C ALA A 483 -19.06 -18.27 14.72
N SER A 484 -20.26 -18.73 15.11
CA SER A 484 -20.66 -18.87 16.53
C SER A 484 -19.91 -19.99 17.28
N THR A 485 -19.28 -20.93 16.58
CA THR A 485 -18.36 -21.95 17.15
C THR A 485 -16.90 -21.48 17.22
N ILE A 486 -16.53 -20.43 16.49
CA ILE A 486 -15.17 -19.91 16.41
C ILE A 486 -15.02 -18.77 17.42
N LYS A 487 -14.15 -18.93 18.44
CA LYS A 487 -13.85 -17.83 19.36
C LYS A 487 -13.37 -16.61 18.56
N LYS A 488 -13.73 -15.40 18.99
CA LYS A 488 -13.36 -14.11 18.37
C LYS A 488 -11.84 -13.94 18.11
N SER A 489 -10.98 -14.77 18.68
CA SER A 489 -9.53 -14.82 18.40
C SER A 489 -9.12 -15.65 17.18
N PHE A 490 -10.02 -16.43 16.56
CA PHE A 490 -9.72 -17.39 15.48
C PHE A 490 -10.44 -17.12 14.15
N TRP A 491 -11.34 -16.14 14.07
CA TRP A 491 -12.09 -15.87 12.82
C TRP A 491 -11.19 -15.37 11.67
N ARG A 492 -10.03 -14.77 11.97
CA ARG A 492 -9.03 -14.40 10.96
C ARG A 492 -8.28 -15.60 10.37
N SER A 493 -8.34 -16.76 11.03
CA SER A 493 -7.59 -17.96 10.61
C SER A 493 -8.48 -19.10 10.09
N GLN A 494 -9.81 -18.96 10.15
CA GLN A 494 -10.74 -20.00 9.70
C GLN A 494 -11.95 -19.40 8.96
N TYR A 495 -12.25 -19.97 7.79
CA TYR A 495 -13.47 -19.64 7.05
C TYR A 495 -14.71 -20.13 7.82
N PRO A 496 -15.87 -19.47 7.69
CA PRO A 496 -17.11 -20.04 8.19
C PRO A 496 -17.40 -21.36 7.46
N GLU A 497 -18.04 -22.31 8.14
CA GLU A 497 -18.25 -23.67 7.61
C GLU A 497 -19.00 -23.65 6.27
N ASN A 498 -19.96 -22.74 6.12
CA ASN A 498 -20.75 -22.56 4.90
C ASN A 498 -20.07 -21.74 3.79
N ALA A 499 -18.85 -21.22 3.98
CA ALA A 499 -18.20 -20.32 3.00
C ALA A 499 -18.15 -20.92 1.60
N HIS A 500 -18.09 -22.26 1.50
CA HIS A 500 -17.99 -22.98 0.23
C HIS A 500 -19.22 -22.85 -0.66
N ASP A 501 -20.39 -22.53 -0.09
CA ASP A 501 -21.64 -22.32 -0.83
C ASP A 501 -21.73 -20.91 -1.44
N TYR A 502 -21.00 -19.95 -0.85
CA TYR A 502 -21.13 -18.52 -1.13
C TYR A 502 -19.94 -17.90 -1.85
N ALA A 503 -18.76 -18.52 -1.78
CA ALA A 503 -17.55 -17.94 -2.35
C ALA A 503 -16.60 -19.01 -2.92
N TRP A 504 -15.93 -18.65 -4.02
CA TRP A 504 -14.73 -19.34 -4.47
C TRP A 504 -13.53 -18.80 -3.69
N ILE A 505 -12.93 -19.64 -2.85
CA ILE A 505 -11.89 -19.28 -1.89
C ILE A 505 -10.77 -20.32 -1.87
N LYS A 506 -9.68 -20.03 -1.14
CA LYS A 506 -8.45 -20.86 -1.13
C LYS A 506 -8.73 -22.36 -0.92
N THR A 507 -9.74 -22.71 -0.13
CA THR A 507 -10.03 -24.09 0.29
C THR A 507 -10.95 -24.86 -0.66
N ASN A 508 -11.61 -24.22 -1.63
CA ASN A 508 -12.50 -24.90 -2.61
C ASN A 508 -12.22 -24.56 -4.07
N SER A 509 -11.37 -23.57 -4.36
CA SER A 509 -11.15 -23.06 -5.72
C SER A 509 -10.18 -23.89 -6.56
N ASN A 510 -9.45 -24.84 -5.97
CA ASN A 510 -8.35 -25.56 -6.64
C ASN A 510 -7.29 -24.61 -7.25
N SER A 511 -7.08 -23.45 -6.62
CA SER A 511 -6.13 -22.42 -7.05
C SER A 511 -6.40 -21.83 -8.44
N LEU A 512 -7.68 -21.71 -8.82
CA LEU A 512 -8.13 -21.15 -10.10
C LEU A 512 -9.37 -20.28 -9.90
N THR A 513 -9.58 -19.35 -10.83
CA THR A 513 -10.89 -18.70 -11.03
C THR A 513 -11.93 -19.73 -11.45
N HIS A 514 -13.21 -19.47 -11.18
CA HIS A 514 -14.34 -20.30 -11.60
C HIS A 514 -15.32 -19.49 -12.43
N ASP A 515 -16.25 -20.20 -13.09
CA ASP A 515 -17.30 -19.55 -13.85
C ASP A 515 -18.15 -18.66 -12.94
N VAL A 516 -18.46 -17.45 -13.41
CA VAL A 516 -19.25 -16.50 -12.63
C VAL A 516 -20.65 -17.05 -12.39
N GLY A 517 -21.20 -16.80 -11.21
CA GLY A 517 -22.58 -17.15 -10.87
C GLY A 517 -22.81 -18.57 -10.36
N GLU A 518 -21.76 -19.34 -10.11
CA GLU A 518 -21.87 -20.70 -9.55
C GLU A 518 -22.12 -20.73 -8.04
N LYS A 519 -21.83 -19.63 -7.33
CA LYS A 519 -22.12 -19.47 -5.90
C LYS A 519 -23.45 -18.77 -5.64
N ILE A 520 -24.01 -18.99 -4.45
CA ILE A 520 -25.26 -18.36 -4.02
C ILE A 520 -25.08 -16.83 -4.01
N PRO A 521 -25.97 -16.04 -4.63
CA PRO A 521 -25.83 -14.60 -4.66
C PRO A 521 -26.20 -13.93 -3.32
N ASN A 522 -25.85 -12.66 -3.17
CA ASN A 522 -26.35 -11.84 -2.07
C ASN A 522 -27.84 -11.48 -2.24
N ALA A 523 -28.41 -10.79 -1.24
CA ALA A 523 -29.85 -10.46 -1.20
C ALA A 523 -30.35 -9.60 -2.39
N TRP A 524 -29.45 -8.95 -3.13
CA TRP A 524 -29.78 -8.18 -4.33
C TRP A 524 -29.46 -8.92 -5.63
N GLY A 525 -29.02 -10.17 -5.56
CA GLY A 525 -28.80 -11.01 -6.73
C GLY A 525 -27.42 -10.85 -7.37
N LEU A 526 -26.47 -10.18 -6.70
CA LEU A 526 -25.07 -10.12 -7.16
C LEU A 526 -24.36 -11.41 -6.75
N HIS A 527 -23.63 -11.99 -7.69
CA HIS A 527 -22.79 -13.15 -7.45
C HIS A 527 -21.32 -12.74 -7.33
N ASP A 528 -20.54 -13.57 -6.64
CA ASP A 528 -19.09 -13.47 -6.55
C ASP A 528 -18.58 -12.11 -6.05
N VAL A 529 -19.40 -11.35 -5.30
CA VAL A 529 -18.95 -10.14 -4.58
C VAL A 529 -17.94 -10.45 -3.46
N THR A 530 -17.74 -11.74 -3.20
CA THR A 530 -16.80 -12.27 -2.23
C THR A 530 -16.14 -13.52 -2.80
N GLY A 531 -14.81 -13.55 -2.84
CA GLY A 531 -14.05 -14.63 -3.48
C GLY A 531 -13.95 -14.45 -5.00
N ASN A 532 -13.68 -15.55 -5.72
CA ASN A 532 -13.38 -15.59 -7.16
C ASN A 532 -12.26 -14.64 -7.60
N VAL A 533 -12.50 -13.35 -7.86
CA VAL A 533 -11.42 -12.38 -8.08
C VAL A 533 -11.62 -11.09 -7.29
N TRP A 534 -10.50 -10.46 -6.95
CA TRP A 534 -10.50 -9.09 -6.46
C TRP A 534 -11.03 -8.17 -7.55
N GLU A 535 -11.74 -7.12 -7.17
CA GLU A 535 -12.38 -6.25 -8.14
C GLU A 535 -11.90 -4.80 -8.05
N TRP A 536 -11.38 -4.26 -9.16
CA TRP A 536 -11.01 -2.85 -9.25
C TRP A 536 -12.19 -1.91 -9.03
N CYS A 537 -12.00 -0.92 -8.13
CA CYS A 537 -12.91 0.20 -7.92
C CYS A 537 -12.31 1.50 -8.46
N ALA A 538 -13.14 2.52 -8.68
CA ALA A 538 -12.71 3.81 -9.23
C ALA A 538 -11.80 4.61 -8.28
N ASN A 539 -12.03 4.46 -6.97
CA ASN A 539 -11.43 5.27 -5.92
C ASN A 539 -9.92 5.03 -5.83
N SER A 540 -9.21 6.11 -5.50
CA SER A 540 -7.86 6.00 -4.99
C SER A 540 -7.90 5.55 -3.53
N TYR A 541 -7.00 4.65 -3.17
CA TYR A 541 -6.98 4.05 -1.85
C TYR A 541 -6.40 5.02 -0.82
N SER A 542 -7.11 5.19 0.30
CA SER A 542 -6.70 5.96 1.47
C SER A 542 -6.39 5.04 2.64
N ASP A 543 -5.56 5.53 3.57
CA ASP A 543 -5.11 4.73 4.72
C ASP A 543 -6.18 4.39 5.73
N ASN A 544 -7.26 5.17 5.73
CA ASN A 544 -8.52 4.97 6.44
C ASN A 544 -9.55 5.95 5.82
N TYR A 545 -10.82 5.84 6.19
CA TYR A 545 -11.89 6.66 5.62
C TYR A 545 -11.92 8.12 6.10
N SER A 546 -11.12 8.49 7.10
CA SER A 546 -10.97 9.89 7.56
C SER A 546 -9.84 10.65 6.87
N LEU A 547 -9.03 9.97 6.07
CA LEU A 547 -7.89 10.57 5.38
C LEU A 547 -8.23 10.72 3.90
N GLU A 548 -7.92 11.90 3.37
CA GLU A 548 -7.91 12.10 1.92
C GLU A 548 -6.91 11.12 1.28
N PRO A 549 -7.24 10.51 0.14
CA PRO A 549 -6.32 9.61 -0.55
C PRO A 549 -5.06 10.39 -0.99
N GLU A 550 -3.89 9.95 -0.52
CA GLU A 550 -2.59 10.53 -0.92
C GLU A 550 -2.23 10.14 -2.35
N GLU A 551 -2.69 10.94 -3.33
CA GLU A 551 -2.41 10.88 -4.78
C GLU A 551 -2.66 9.53 -5.50
N GLU A 552 -2.85 9.61 -6.83
CA GLU A 552 -3.47 8.62 -7.74
C GLU A 552 -2.80 7.22 -7.88
N LEU A 553 -1.81 6.87 -7.05
CA LEU A 553 -0.95 5.71 -7.29
C LEU A 553 -1.57 4.36 -6.91
N LEU A 554 -2.36 4.28 -5.84
CA LEU A 554 -3.04 3.03 -5.48
C LEU A 554 -4.53 3.16 -5.75
N LYS A 555 -5.06 2.15 -6.44
CA LYS A 555 -6.47 1.98 -6.70
C LYS A 555 -7.03 0.91 -5.78
N VAL A 556 -8.23 1.14 -5.30
CA VAL A 556 -8.94 0.23 -4.42
C VAL A 556 -9.28 -1.06 -5.17
N ILE A 557 -9.10 -2.19 -4.50
CA ILE A 557 -9.69 -3.48 -4.89
C ILE A 557 -10.53 -4.01 -3.73
N ARG A 558 -11.64 -4.69 -4.03
CA ARG A 558 -12.56 -5.25 -3.02
C ARG A 558 -12.92 -6.72 -3.32
N GLY A 559 -13.48 -7.40 -2.33
CA GLY A 559 -14.11 -8.72 -2.46
C GLY A 559 -13.24 -9.94 -2.17
N GLY A 560 -11.92 -9.80 -2.09
CA GLY A 560 -11.05 -10.97 -2.02
C GLY A 560 -11.04 -11.75 -3.34
N SER A 561 -10.48 -12.95 -3.36
CA SER A 561 -10.34 -13.79 -4.56
C SER A 561 -10.40 -15.28 -4.23
N TRP A 562 -10.28 -16.12 -5.25
CA TRP A 562 -10.14 -17.58 -5.17
C TRP A 562 -8.98 -18.04 -4.29
N PHE A 563 -8.07 -17.12 -3.94
CA PHE A 563 -6.92 -17.38 -3.08
C PHE A 563 -6.96 -16.64 -1.73
N SER A 564 -7.94 -15.77 -1.52
CA SER A 564 -7.98 -14.89 -0.35
C SER A 564 -8.36 -15.61 0.94
N THR A 565 -7.74 -15.19 2.03
CA THR A 565 -7.93 -15.61 3.43
C THR A 565 -9.32 -15.25 3.97
N PRO A 566 -9.76 -15.80 5.13
CA PRO A 566 -11.03 -15.45 5.75
C PRO A 566 -11.21 -13.94 6.02
N GLU A 567 -10.11 -13.25 6.34
CA GLU A 567 -10.13 -11.80 6.59
C GLU A 567 -10.34 -11.00 5.30
N GLU A 568 -9.66 -11.40 4.23
CA GLU A 568 -9.67 -10.70 2.95
C GLU A 568 -11.03 -10.77 2.21
N ILE A 569 -11.86 -11.75 2.57
CA ILE A 569 -13.18 -11.97 1.97
C ILE A 569 -14.33 -11.32 2.77
N THR A 570 -14.04 -10.51 3.79
CA THR A 570 -15.09 -9.78 4.51
C THR A 570 -15.57 -8.57 3.69
N LEU A 571 -16.82 -8.15 3.93
CA LEU A 571 -17.46 -7.07 3.16
C LEU A 571 -16.77 -5.71 3.35
N SER A 572 -16.18 -5.44 4.51
CA SER A 572 -15.46 -4.20 4.78
C SER A 572 -14.00 -4.24 4.35
N HIS A 573 -13.41 -5.42 4.09
CA HIS A 573 -11.99 -5.55 3.82
C HIS A 573 -11.53 -4.90 2.52
N ARG A 574 -10.51 -4.05 2.60
CA ARG A 574 -10.03 -3.22 1.49
C ARG A 574 -8.64 -3.69 1.06
N GLY A 575 -8.48 -3.95 -0.22
CA GLY A 575 -7.16 -4.14 -0.83
C GLY A 575 -6.77 -2.92 -1.65
N ALA A 576 -5.48 -2.85 -2.01
CA ALA A 576 -4.97 -1.80 -2.86
C ALA A 576 -3.83 -2.31 -3.75
N ASN A 577 -3.80 -1.88 -5.00
CA ASN A 577 -2.66 -2.10 -5.89
C ASN A 577 -2.41 -0.90 -6.79
N VAL A 578 -1.21 -0.83 -7.37
CA VAL A 578 -0.89 0.25 -8.32
C VAL A 578 -1.73 0.12 -9.59
N ASN A 579 -2.11 1.24 -10.20
CA ASN A 579 -3.03 1.24 -11.34
C ASN A 579 -2.54 0.41 -12.54
N ASP A 580 -1.22 0.27 -12.72
CA ASP A 580 -0.57 -0.53 -13.77
C ASP A 580 -0.23 -1.97 -13.35
N PHE A 581 -0.65 -2.40 -12.16
CA PHE A 581 -0.45 -3.76 -11.67
C PHE A 581 -1.39 -4.74 -12.37
N THR A 582 -0.86 -5.91 -12.73
CA THR A 582 -1.66 -7.03 -13.26
C THR A 582 -1.51 -8.25 -12.37
N SER A 583 -2.61 -8.90 -12.03
CA SER A 583 -2.59 -10.19 -11.32
C SER A 583 -3.61 -11.17 -11.90
N TYR A 584 -3.40 -12.47 -11.66
CA TYR A 584 -4.30 -13.55 -12.09
C TYR A 584 -5.49 -13.78 -11.14
N ASN A 585 -5.60 -12.96 -10.10
CA ASN A 585 -6.69 -12.99 -9.13
C ASN A 585 -7.34 -11.61 -8.97
N ILE A 586 -7.07 -10.66 -9.87
CA ILE A 586 -7.71 -9.34 -9.91
C ILE A 586 -8.40 -9.18 -11.26
N GLY A 587 -9.71 -8.96 -11.22
CA GLY A 587 -10.57 -8.57 -12.32
C GLY A 587 -11.36 -7.31 -11.95
N PHE A 588 -12.61 -7.23 -12.41
CA PHE A 588 -13.49 -6.10 -12.13
C PHE A 588 -14.94 -6.43 -12.50
N ARG A 589 -15.88 -5.67 -11.92
CA ARG A 589 -17.25 -5.55 -12.42
C ARG A 589 -17.55 -4.11 -12.85
N LEU A 590 -18.58 -3.94 -13.66
CA LEU A 590 -18.99 -2.61 -14.13
C LEU A 590 -20.17 -2.06 -13.33
N LEU A 591 -20.20 -0.75 -13.21
CA LEU A 591 -21.38 0.03 -12.89
C LEU A 591 -21.83 0.79 -14.13
N ARG A 592 -23.13 0.98 -14.28
CA ARG A 592 -23.75 1.80 -15.31
C ARG A 592 -24.75 2.77 -14.71
N GLU A 593 -24.68 4.02 -15.11
CA GLU A 593 -25.69 5.02 -14.71
C GLU A 593 -27.08 4.61 -15.22
N LYS A 594 -28.12 5.08 -14.52
CA LYS A 594 -29.50 4.71 -14.81
C LYS A 594 -30.07 5.36 -16.07
#